data_AF-D6QZZ1-F1
#
_entry.id   AF-D6QZZ1-F1
#
_cell.length_a   1.000
_cell.length_b   1.000
_cell.length_c   1.000
_cell.angle_alpha   90.00
_cell.angle_beta   90.00
_cell.angle_gamma   90.00
#
_symmetry.space_group_name_H-M   'P 1'
#
loop_
_entity.id
_entity.type
_entity.pdbx_description
1 polymer ?
#
loop_
_entity_poly.entity_id
_entity_poly.type
_entity_poly.pdbx_seq_one_letter_code
_entity_poly.pdbx_strand_id
1 'polypeptide(L)'
;QNMAYGVKPPALGDLAFNLAESADYIFDHAIFNDCMASVDFCEQMVKETNPVAAVQAETTSAPGRDIHGYKTIADIMRALNPFTGEFYLETLHVARYTREMYCLFGGRHTHPSTIMPGGCSADITHQTCTDYYVRLMRYFDYVKRSVPMHDNLYDFFLQELPGYDMVGYRPTNLVNWGCFDDPDYVDYDYRNMTEWGRRRYITPGVAIDGELISTDLVEINLMIRILLGSSYFDGWENEPTFVDKDPLGNPVDKNHPWNKVTLPRPQKRDFTDKYTWVVSPRIYDQRTDTHVCCDTGGGPFARQWCTAKAGIVDFGYVKATGHSLQMVLPRSPNMPEMELEWKVPEKSNAIERDRARTYHQAYAALIALHNLERAMKEVQAGRTKSWNKFKVPESAVSCGFHEAARGVLSHHMVIREGKIANYQPYPPTPWNASPRDSFGTPGPYEDAVQ
;
A
#
# COMPACT_ATOMS: atom_id res chain seq x y z
N GLN A 1 -12.53 12.95 -6.52
CA GLN A 1 -13.54 14.00 -6.23
C GLN A 1 -12.92 15.38 -6.23
N ASN A 2 -11.87 15.66 -5.44
CA ASN A 2 -11.15 16.95 -5.45
C ASN A 2 -10.83 17.44 -6.87
N MET A 3 -10.24 16.56 -7.70
CA MET A 3 -10.01 16.83 -9.12
C MET A 3 -11.27 17.23 -9.90
N ALA A 4 -12.34 16.43 -9.80
CA ALA A 4 -13.60 16.72 -10.51
C ALA A 4 -14.20 18.07 -10.11
N TYR A 5 -14.12 18.41 -8.82
CA TYR A 5 -14.77 19.61 -8.28
C TYR A 5 -13.86 20.85 -8.35
N GLY A 6 -12.61 20.69 -8.79
CA GLY A 6 -11.61 21.76 -8.80
C GLY A 6 -11.33 22.32 -7.40
N VAL A 7 -11.30 21.46 -6.37
CA VAL A 7 -11.11 21.88 -4.98
C VAL A 7 -9.83 21.30 -4.39
N LYS A 8 -8.91 22.18 -4.01
CA LYS A 8 -7.76 21.85 -3.16
C LYS A 8 -8.18 22.02 -1.68
N PRO A 9 -8.04 21.01 -0.82
CA PRO A 9 -8.20 21.16 0.62
C PRO A 9 -7.22 22.18 1.21
N PRO A 10 -7.52 22.78 2.38
CA PRO A 10 -6.48 23.45 3.16
C PRO A 10 -5.37 22.46 3.54
N ALA A 11 -4.16 22.96 3.81
CA ALA A 11 -3.01 22.11 4.15
C ALA A 11 -3.30 21.18 5.35
N LEU A 12 -3.98 21.68 6.39
CA LEU A 12 -4.38 20.87 7.53
C LEU A 12 -5.38 19.75 7.17
N GLY A 13 -6.17 19.94 6.11
CA GLY A 13 -7.03 18.92 5.54
C GLY A 13 -6.20 17.76 4.96
N ASP A 14 -5.27 18.07 4.06
CA ASP A 14 -4.38 17.07 3.45
C ASP A 14 -3.51 16.35 4.49
N LEU A 15 -2.98 17.09 5.48
CA LEU A 15 -2.25 16.50 6.61
C LEU A 15 -3.12 15.55 7.44
N ALA A 16 -4.40 15.85 7.63
CA ALA A 16 -5.34 14.96 8.33
C ALA A 16 -5.59 13.66 7.55
N PHE A 17 -5.68 13.71 6.22
CA PHE A 17 -5.71 12.51 5.38
C PHE A 17 -4.44 11.68 5.57
N ASN A 18 -3.26 12.31 5.45
CA ASN A 18 -1.99 11.61 5.60
C ASN A 18 -1.85 10.95 6.98
N LEU A 19 -2.26 11.64 8.05
CA LEU A 19 -2.20 11.13 9.42
C LEU A 19 -3.19 9.98 9.67
N ALA A 20 -4.40 10.06 9.13
CA ALA A 20 -5.36 8.96 9.17
C ALA A 20 -4.82 7.74 8.40
N GLU A 21 -4.42 7.91 7.14
CA GLU A 21 -3.94 6.82 6.29
C GLU A 21 -2.64 6.20 6.82
N SER A 22 -1.73 6.99 7.39
CA SER A 22 -0.51 6.45 8.02
C SER A 22 -0.87 5.55 9.21
N ALA A 23 -1.87 5.93 10.00
CA ALA A 23 -2.37 5.10 11.10
C ALA A 23 -3.07 3.82 10.60
N ASP A 24 -3.76 3.88 9.45
CA ASP A 24 -4.37 2.68 8.83
C ASP A 24 -3.30 1.70 8.35
N TYR A 25 -2.22 2.17 7.72
CA TYR A 25 -1.08 1.33 7.33
C TYR A 25 -0.41 0.67 8.53
N ILE A 26 -0.11 1.47 9.57
CA ILE A 26 0.47 1.02 10.83
C ILE A 26 -0.40 -0.07 11.47
N PHE A 27 -1.71 0.16 11.55
CA PHE A 27 -2.67 -0.80 12.06
C PHE A 27 -2.71 -2.09 11.22
N ASP A 28 -2.98 -1.97 9.92
CA ASP A 28 -3.24 -3.11 9.02
C ASP A 28 -2.00 -3.98 8.90
N HIS A 29 -0.81 -3.37 8.74
CA HIS A 29 0.44 -4.13 8.64
C HIS A 29 0.80 -4.85 9.93
N ALA A 30 0.64 -4.23 11.09
CA ALA A 30 0.93 -4.89 12.37
C ALA A 30 0.00 -6.09 12.57
N ILE A 31 -1.32 -5.91 12.46
CA ILE A 31 -2.27 -7.01 12.69
C ILE A 31 -2.18 -8.09 11.61
N PHE A 32 -1.96 -7.72 10.35
CA PHE A 32 -1.86 -8.69 9.27
C PHE A 32 -0.55 -9.48 9.36
N ASN A 33 0.59 -8.86 9.60
CA ASN A 33 1.83 -9.61 9.79
C ASN A 33 1.70 -10.50 11.02
N ASP A 34 1.51 -9.92 12.20
CA ASP A 34 1.77 -10.66 13.44
C ASP A 34 0.58 -11.47 13.98
N CYS A 35 -0.61 -11.28 13.40
CA CYS A 35 -1.80 -12.07 13.77
C CYS A 35 -2.43 -12.84 12.60
N MET A 36 -1.89 -12.74 11.39
CA MET A 36 -2.36 -13.52 10.24
C MET A 36 -1.18 -14.22 9.52
N ALA A 37 -0.34 -13.48 8.80
CA ALA A 37 0.73 -14.06 7.97
C ALA A 37 1.80 -14.78 8.80
N SER A 38 2.29 -14.16 9.88
CA SER A 38 3.30 -14.73 10.77
C SER A 38 2.81 -15.96 11.55
N VAL A 39 1.51 -16.26 11.53
CA VAL A 39 0.97 -17.52 12.08
C VAL A 39 1.46 -18.71 11.26
N ASP A 40 1.72 -18.53 9.95
CA ASP A 40 2.32 -19.59 9.13
C ASP A 40 3.76 -19.94 9.57
N PHE A 41 4.38 -19.05 10.36
CA PHE A 41 5.72 -19.21 10.93
C PHE A 41 5.71 -19.50 12.44
N CYS A 42 4.54 -19.67 13.07
CA CYS A 42 4.46 -19.96 14.49
C CYS A 42 4.95 -21.37 14.82
N GLU A 43 5.33 -21.61 16.08
CA GLU A 43 5.87 -22.90 16.53
C GLU A 43 4.92 -24.05 16.20
N GLN A 44 3.61 -23.86 16.41
CA GLN A 44 2.62 -24.88 16.12
C GLN A 44 2.62 -25.27 14.63
N MET A 45 2.52 -24.29 13.73
CA MET A 45 2.47 -24.53 12.28
C MET A 45 3.78 -25.17 11.78
N VAL A 46 4.92 -24.66 12.24
CA VAL A 46 6.23 -25.15 11.80
C VAL A 46 6.48 -26.57 12.31
N LYS A 47 6.07 -26.92 13.53
CA LYS A 47 6.16 -28.31 14.03
C LYS A 47 5.29 -29.26 13.23
N GLU A 48 4.11 -28.84 12.79
CA GLU A 48 3.18 -29.68 12.02
C GLU A 48 3.66 -29.90 10.58
N THR A 49 4.29 -28.90 9.97
CA THR A 49 4.65 -28.91 8.54
C THR A 49 6.13 -29.19 8.27
N ASN A 50 7.04 -28.72 9.13
CA ASN A 50 8.48 -28.80 9.00
C ASN A 50 9.19 -29.12 10.34
N PRO A 51 9.01 -30.33 10.90
CA PRO A 51 9.56 -30.69 12.22
C PRO A 51 11.08 -30.52 12.36
N VAL A 52 11.83 -30.71 11.27
CA VAL A 52 13.30 -30.54 11.24
C VAL A 52 13.68 -29.08 11.49
N ALA A 53 13.01 -28.15 10.79
CA ALA A 53 13.23 -26.71 10.99
C ALA A 53 12.84 -26.30 12.42
N ALA A 54 11.75 -26.84 12.98
CA ALA A 54 11.36 -26.57 14.36
C ALA A 54 12.44 -27.00 15.37
N VAL A 55 13.06 -28.17 15.20
CA VAL A 55 14.15 -28.64 16.07
C VAL A 55 15.39 -27.76 15.93
N GLN A 56 15.73 -27.36 14.71
CA GLN A 56 16.89 -26.51 14.47
C GLN A 56 16.72 -25.12 15.10
N ALA A 57 15.52 -24.53 15.00
CA ALA A 57 15.18 -23.24 15.58
C ALA A 57 15.40 -23.17 17.10
N GLU A 58 15.34 -24.30 17.82
CA GLU A 58 15.63 -24.39 19.26
C GLU A 58 17.09 -24.06 19.60
N THR A 59 18.00 -24.28 18.66
CA THR A 59 19.44 -24.08 18.85
C THR A 59 19.99 -22.91 18.04
N THR A 60 19.24 -22.41 17.05
CA THR A 60 19.62 -21.23 16.28
C THR A 60 19.41 -19.96 17.10
N SER A 61 20.50 -19.23 17.36
CA SER A 61 20.45 -17.93 18.06
C SER A 61 19.74 -16.88 17.20
N ALA A 62 18.99 -15.98 17.84
CA ALA A 62 18.38 -14.82 17.21
C ALA A 62 19.27 -13.56 17.37
N PRO A 63 19.95 -13.07 16.29
CA PRO A 63 20.76 -11.86 16.34
C PRO A 63 19.96 -10.62 16.72
N GLY A 64 20.46 -9.83 17.68
CA GLY A 64 19.73 -8.64 18.15
C GLY A 64 18.80 -8.91 19.33
N ARG A 65 18.99 -10.03 20.04
CA ARG A 65 18.27 -10.35 21.29
C ARG A 65 18.20 -9.21 22.32
N ASP A 66 19.20 -8.32 22.35
CA ASP A 66 19.24 -7.18 23.28
C ASP A 66 18.23 -6.08 22.87
N ILE A 67 17.70 -6.16 21.65
CA ILE A 67 16.67 -5.30 21.07
C ILE A 67 15.28 -5.94 21.24
N HIS A 68 15.05 -7.13 20.69
CA HIS A 68 13.72 -7.75 20.65
C HIS A 68 13.43 -8.74 21.80
N GLY A 69 14.45 -9.21 22.55
CA GLY A 69 14.28 -10.02 23.76
C GLY A 69 14.31 -11.54 23.57
N TYR A 70 14.29 -12.03 22.33
CA TYR A 70 14.27 -13.47 22.01
C TYR A 70 15.68 -14.04 21.87
N LYS A 71 15.97 -15.18 22.52
CA LYS A 71 17.31 -15.78 22.50
C LYS A 71 17.52 -16.65 21.26
N THR A 72 16.48 -17.39 20.89
CA THR A 72 16.49 -18.34 19.78
C THR A 72 15.38 -18.04 18.79
N ILE A 73 15.49 -18.58 17.58
CA ILE A 73 14.42 -18.49 16.57
C ILE A 73 13.14 -19.19 17.07
N ALA A 74 13.26 -20.31 17.80
CA ALA A 74 12.10 -20.99 18.38
C ALA A 74 11.34 -20.09 19.38
N ASP A 75 12.02 -19.21 20.11
CA ASP A 75 11.35 -18.26 21.00
C ASP A 75 10.48 -17.26 20.21
N ILE A 76 10.95 -16.80 19.05
CA ILE A 76 10.16 -15.96 18.13
C ILE A 76 8.95 -16.73 17.63
N MET A 77 9.14 -17.96 17.13
CA MET A 77 8.06 -18.82 16.65
C MET A 77 6.98 -19.06 17.72
N ARG A 78 7.38 -19.25 18.99
CA ARG A 78 6.45 -19.40 20.13
C ARG A 78 5.69 -18.12 20.42
N ALA A 79 6.35 -16.97 20.35
CA ALA A 79 5.73 -15.67 20.57
C ALA A 79 4.66 -15.32 19.52
N LEU A 80 4.70 -15.99 18.37
CA LEU A 80 3.72 -15.86 17.27
C LEU A 80 2.56 -16.87 17.35
N ASN A 81 2.54 -17.78 18.33
CA ASN A 81 1.44 -18.75 18.47
C ASN A 81 0.09 -18.02 18.71
N PRO A 82 -0.99 -18.39 17.99
CA PRO A 82 -2.28 -17.72 18.14
C PRO A 82 -2.83 -17.76 19.57
N PHE A 83 -3.18 -16.59 20.09
CA PHE A 83 -3.77 -16.36 21.42
C PHE A 83 -2.95 -16.77 22.65
N THR A 84 -1.81 -17.43 22.47
CA THR A 84 -0.93 -17.87 23.58
C THR A 84 0.47 -17.25 23.49
N GLY A 85 0.92 -16.91 22.29
CA GLY A 85 2.18 -16.21 22.04
C GLY A 85 2.13 -14.77 22.51
N GLU A 86 3.15 -14.33 23.22
CA GLU A 86 3.19 -12.98 23.80
C GLU A 86 3.20 -11.87 22.74
N PHE A 87 3.89 -12.06 21.62
CA PHE A 87 3.99 -11.04 20.56
C PHE A 87 2.70 -10.95 19.74
N TYR A 88 2.03 -12.08 19.52
CA TYR A 88 0.67 -12.12 18.97
C TYR A 88 -0.30 -11.31 19.84
N LEU A 89 -0.28 -11.54 21.16
CA LEU A 89 -1.15 -10.82 22.11
C LEU A 89 -0.79 -9.32 22.21
N GLU A 90 0.50 -8.98 22.22
CA GLU A 90 0.99 -7.59 22.19
C GLU A 90 0.46 -6.87 20.94
N THR A 91 0.54 -7.51 19.77
CA THR A 91 0.07 -6.94 18.49
C THR A 91 -1.44 -6.69 18.50
N LEU A 92 -2.25 -7.54 19.15
CA LEU A 92 -3.68 -7.25 19.32
C LEU A 92 -3.94 -5.96 20.11
N HIS A 93 -3.06 -5.59 21.05
CA HIS A 93 -3.12 -4.29 21.73
C HIS A 93 -2.60 -3.15 20.85
N VAL A 94 -1.54 -3.39 20.06
CA VAL A 94 -1.05 -2.44 19.06
C VAL A 94 -2.16 -2.06 18.09
N ALA A 95 -2.88 -3.04 17.58
CA ALA A 95 -4.01 -2.84 16.68
C ALA A 95 -5.12 -1.97 17.27
N ARG A 96 -5.28 -1.90 18.61
CA ARG A 96 -6.30 -1.04 19.24
C ARG A 96 -5.88 0.42 19.23
N TYR A 97 -4.71 0.73 19.79
CA TYR A 97 -4.31 2.13 19.94
C TYR A 97 -3.92 2.76 18.59
N THR A 98 -3.50 1.97 17.60
CA THR A 98 -3.27 2.45 16.23
C THR A 98 -4.56 2.80 15.50
N ARG A 99 -5.66 2.06 15.75
CA ARG A 99 -7.00 2.49 15.30
C ARG A 99 -7.50 3.73 16.05
N GLU A 100 -7.17 3.89 17.33
CA GLU A 100 -7.44 5.14 18.03
C GLU A 100 -6.74 6.34 17.36
N MET A 101 -5.48 6.16 16.91
CA MET A 101 -4.75 7.19 16.13
C MET A 101 -5.52 7.57 14.86
N TYR A 102 -6.03 6.57 14.12
CA TYR A 102 -6.88 6.82 12.95
C TYR A 102 -8.13 7.63 13.32
N CYS A 103 -8.84 7.22 14.38
CA CYS A 103 -10.10 7.84 14.80
C CYS A 103 -9.95 9.32 15.19
N LEU A 104 -8.76 9.79 15.59
CA LEU A 104 -8.52 11.21 15.87
C LEU A 104 -8.76 12.11 14.66
N PHE A 105 -8.52 11.61 13.44
CA PHE A 105 -8.69 12.35 12.20
C PHE A 105 -9.84 11.83 11.33
N GLY A 106 -10.01 10.50 11.27
CA GLY A 106 -11.05 9.82 10.49
C GLY A 106 -12.39 9.64 11.23
N GLY A 107 -12.45 9.97 12.52
CA GLY A 107 -13.64 9.87 13.38
C GLY A 107 -13.94 8.45 13.87
N ARG A 108 -13.94 7.45 12.97
CA ARG A 108 -14.12 6.04 13.30
C ARG A 108 -13.43 5.13 12.27
N HIS A 109 -13.09 3.91 12.67
CA HIS A 109 -12.47 2.90 11.81
C HIS A 109 -13.42 1.72 11.56
N THR A 110 -13.46 1.07 10.38
CA THR A 110 -12.70 1.36 9.14
C THR A 110 -13.37 2.40 8.24
N HIS A 111 -14.67 2.66 8.42
CA HIS A 111 -15.41 3.60 7.57
C HIS A 111 -15.36 5.03 8.14
N PRO A 112 -14.52 5.94 7.60
CA PRO A 112 -14.36 7.27 8.17
C PRO A 112 -15.68 8.06 8.14
N SER A 113 -15.82 8.99 9.07
CA SER A 113 -17.00 9.87 9.18
C SER A 113 -16.68 11.35 8.97
N THR A 114 -15.40 11.73 9.01
CA THR A 114 -14.93 13.13 8.95
C THR A 114 -14.19 13.47 7.65
N ILE A 115 -13.84 12.47 6.86
CA ILE A 115 -13.12 12.62 5.61
C ILE A 115 -14.10 12.88 4.46
N MET A 116 -13.90 13.95 3.69
CA MET A 116 -14.83 14.36 2.63
C MET A 116 -14.13 15.12 1.48
N PRO A 117 -14.79 15.32 0.33
CA PRO A 117 -14.25 16.16 -0.73
C PRO A 117 -13.95 17.56 -0.20
N GLY A 118 -12.78 18.11 -0.55
CA GLY A 118 -12.33 19.41 -0.08
C GLY A 118 -11.70 19.44 1.31
N GLY A 119 -11.55 18.30 2.02
CA GLY A 119 -10.76 18.24 3.27
C GLY A 119 -11.31 17.32 4.35
N CYS A 120 -11.10 17.72 5.60
CA CYS A 120 -11.54 16.98 6.78
C CYS A 120 -12.45 17.86 7.65
N SER A 121 -13.54 17.29 8.16
CA SER A 121 -14.46 17.98 9.07
C SER A 121 -14.15 17.77 10.55
N ALA A 122 -13.13 16.97 10.88
CA ALA A 122 -12.68 16.82 12.26
C ALA A 122 -12.16 18.16 12.81
N ASP A 123 -12.42 18.41 14.09
CA ASP A 123 -11.81 19.53 14.81
C ASP A 123 -10.38 19.15 15.22
N ILE A 124 -9.41 19.77 14.55
CA ILE A 124 -7.98 19.43 14.71
C ILE A 124 -7.35 20.46 15.65
N THR A 125 -7.09 20.01 16.87
CA THR A 125 -6.56 20.85 17.95
C THR A 125 -5.14 20.45 18.33
N HIS A 126 -4.52 21.23 19.21
CA HIS A 126 -3.25 20.85 19.84
C HIS A 126 -3.38 19.49 20.55
N GLN A 127 -4.50 19.26 21.25
CA GLN A 127 -4.77 18.00 21.94
C GLN A 127 -4.87 16.83 20.97
N THR A 128 -5.57 17.00 19.84
CA THR A 128 -5.66 15.98 18.78
C THR A 128 -4.26 15.54 18.32
N CYS A 129 -3.35 16.51 18.13
CA CYS A 129 -1.99 16.23 17.70
C CYS A 129 -1.15 15.54 18.79
N THR A 130 -1.26 15.96 20.06
CA THR A 130 -0.53 15.34 21.17
C THR A 130 -1.01 13.92 21.47
N ASP A 131 -2.32 13.68 21.35
CA ASP A 131 -2.92 12.35 21.53
C ASP A 131 -2.44 11.35 20.47
N TYR A 132 -2.26 11.83 19.23
CA TYR A 132 -1.64 11.04 18.16
C TYR A 132 -0.15 10.80 18.45
N TYR A 133 0.59 11.85 18.84
CA TYR A 133 2.03 11.78 19.12
C TYR A 133 2.37 10.72 20.17
N VAL A 134 1.68 10.70 21.31
CA VAL A 134 1.95 9.74 22.39
C VAL A 134 1.75 8.30 21.94
N ARG A 135 0.73 8.04 21.11
CA ARG A 135 0.46 6.71 20.54
C ARG A 135 1.49 6.32 19.48
N LEU A 136 1.89 7.26 18.63
CA LEU A 136 2.94 7.06 17.63
C LEU A 136 4.29 6.75 18.28
N MET A 137 4.67 7.45 19.36
CA MET A 137 5.91 7.18 20.08
C MET A 137 5.94 5.80 20.71
N ARG A 138 4.80 5.30 21.20
CA ARG A 138 4.67 3.91 21.65
C ARG A 138 4.81 2.92 20.49
N TYR A 139 4.30 3.26 19.31
CA TYR A 139 4.47 2.42 18.12
C TYR A 139 5.93 2.35 17.65
N PHE A 140 6.72 3.42 17.83
CA PHE A 140 8.15 3.36 17.53
C PHE A 140 8.92 2.34 18.40
N ASP A 141 8.56 2.16 19.68
CA ASP A 141 9.13 1.09 20.51
C ASP A 141 8.80 -0.31 19.93
N TYR A 142 7.57 -0.49 19.45
CA TYR A 142 7.12 -1.74 18.85
C TYR A 142 7.88 -2.04 17.55
N VAL A 143 7.95 -1.08 16.62
CA VAL A 143 8.54 -1.33 15.29
C VAL A 143 10.06 -1.50 15.33
N LYS A 144 10.77 -0.82 16.26
CA LYS A 144 12.21 -1.04 16.49
C LYS A 144 12.53 -2.44 16.99
N ARG A 145 11.57 -3.12 17.63
CA ARG A 145 11.67 -4.54 18.02
C ARG A 145 11.24 -5.46 16.88
N SER A 146 10.13 -5.15 16.22
CA SER A 146 9.51 -6.04 15.24
C SER A 146 10.34 -6.18 13.97
N VAL A 147 11.01 -5.12 13.50
CA VAL A 147 11.86 -5.18 12.29
C VAL A 147 12.99 -6.21 12.42
N PRO A 148 13.92 -6.08 13.39
CA PRO A 148 15.01 -7.06 13.53
C PRO A 148 14.51 -8.46 13.91
N MET A 149 13.40 -8.57 14.67
CA MET A 149 12.78 -9.85 14.98
C MET A 149 12.31 -10.59 13.72
N HIS A 150 11.66 -9.88 12.80
CA HIS A 150 11.21 -10.46 11.53
C HIS A 150 12.38 -10.77 10.60
N ASP A 151 13.41 -9.92 10.54
CA ASP A 151 14.62 -10.23 9.77
C ASP A 151 15.25 -11.55 10.24
N ASN A 152 15.38 -11.75 11.56
CA ASN A 152 15.87 -13.01 12.12
C ASN A 152 15.04 -14.21 11.69
N LEU A 153 13.71 -14.11 11.77
CA LEU A 153 12.79 -15.17 11.40
C LEU A 153 12.90 -15.50 9.91
N TYR A 154 12.85 -14.47 9.05
CA TYR A 154 12.89 -14.65 7.60
C TYR A 154 14.24 -15.14 7.10
N ASP A 155 15.33 -14.62 7.65
CA ASP A 155 16.68 -15.09 7.33
C ASP A 155 16.88 -16.55 7.73
N PHE A 156 16.32 -17.00 8.86
CA PHE A 156 16.32 -18.40 9.24
C PHE A 156 15.65 -19.29 8.19
N PHE A 157 14.45 -18.94 7.71
CA PHE A 157 13.76 -19.75 6.69
C PHE A 157 14.53 -19.77 5.36
N LEU A 158 15.13 -18.66 4.94
CA LEU A 158 15.93 -18.59 3.72
C LEU A 158 17.22 -19.41 3.83
N GLN A 159 17.82 -19.52 5.03
CA GLN A 159 19.06 -20.27 5.26
C GLN A 159 18.81 -21.77 5.44
N GLU A 160 17.79 -22.14 6.22
CA GLU A 160 17.57 -23.52 6.65
C GLU A 160 16.74 -24.35 5.69
N LEU A 161 15.99 -23.70 4.80
CA LEU A 161 15.23 -24.37 3.75
C LEU A 161 15.81 -24.01 2.38
N PRO A 162 16.75 -24.80 1.84
CA PRO A 162 17.30 -24.55 0.51
C PRO A 162 16.21 -24.43 -0.56
N GLY A 163 16.23 -23.35 -1.33
CA GLY A 163 15.23 -23.05 -2.36
C GLY A 163 13.99 -22.31 -1.86
N TYR A 164 13.90 -21.98 -0.56
CA TYR A 164 12.77 -21.22 -0.01
C TYR A 164 12.66 -19.80 -0.59
N ASP A 165 13.77 -19.28 -1.13
CA ASP A 165 13.82 -18.03 -1.89
C ASP A 165 13.06 -18.08 -3.23
N MET A 166 12.62 -19.26 -3.66
CA MET A 166 11.73 -19.44 -4.82
C MET A 166 10.24 -19.52 -4.45
N VAL A 167 9.89 -19.60 -3.16
CA VAL A 167 8.48 -19.67 -2.72
C VAL A 167 7.77 -18.38 -3.09
N GLY A 168 6.72 -18.48 -3.90
CA GLY A 168 5.97 -17.32 -4.39
C GLY A 168 6.78 -16.40 -5.29
N TYR A 169 7.90 -16.87 -5.84
CA TYR A 169 8.74 -16.08 -6.74
C TYR A 169 7.94 -15.64 -7.98
N ARG A 170 8.13 -14.39 -8.38
CA ARG A 170 7.67 -13.86 -9.67
C ARG A 170 8.73 -12.94 -10.26
N PRO A 171 8.75 -12.74 -11.59
CA PRO A 171 9.47 -11.63 -12.20
C PRO A 171 9.03 -10.30 -11.57
N THR A 172 9.96 -9.34 -11.48
CA THR A 172 9.70 -8.03 -10.84
C THR A 172 8.88 -7.12 -11.76
N ASN A 173 7.60 -7.45 -11.86
CA ASN A 173 6.56 -6.70 -12.57
C ASN A 173 5.65 -6.05 -11.52
N LEU A 174 5.93 -4.79 -11.16
CA LEU A 174 5.33 -4.12 -10.02
C LEU A 174 4.51 -2.91 -10.46
N VAL A 175 3.40 -2.68 -9.77
CA VAL A 175 2.63 -1.43 -9.84
C VAL A 175 2.54 -0.78 -8.48
N ASN A 176 2.79 0.52 -8.43
CA ASN A 176 2.65 1.37 -7.25
C ASN A 176 2.19 2.76 -7.68
N TRP A 177 1.14 3.28 -7.07
CA TRP A 177 0.55 4.57 -7.46
C TRP A 177 0.98 5.75 -6.59
N GLY A 178 1.93 5.50 -5.70
CA GLY A 178 2.43 6.50 -4.77
C GLY A 178 1.40 6.85 -3.71
N CYS A 179 1.89 7.38 -2.59
CA CYS A 179 1.07 7.68 -1.43
C CYS A 179 1.58 8.89 -0.67
N PHE A 180 0.65 9.49 0.07
CA PHE A 180 0.83 10.66 0.92
C PHE A 180 1.24 11.87 0.10
N ASP A 181 0.22 12.62 -0.31
CA ASP A 181 0.41 13.86 -1.04
C ASP A 181 1.11 14.89 -0.14
N ASP A 182 2.03 15.68 -0.70
CA ASP A 182 2.59 16.83 -0.01
C ASP A 182 1.67 18.06 -0.24
N PRO A 183 1.02 18.61 0.82
CA PRO A 183 0.16 19.79 0.74
C PRO A 183 0.77 21.01 0.01
N ASP A 184 2.10 21.12 -0.01
CA ASP A 184 2.78 22.24 -0.65
C ASP A 184 2.78 22.13 -2.18
N TYR A 185 2.63 20.92 -2.73
CA TYR A 185 2.69 20.65 -4.16
C TYR A 185 1.36 20.17 -4.73
N VAL A 186 0.59 19.36 -4.00
CA VAL A 186 -0.66 18.79 -4.50
C VAL A 186 -1.72 19.88 -4.71
N ASP A 187 -2.35 19.87 -5.87
CA ASP A 187 -3.50 20.72 -6.19
C ASP A 187 -4.70 19.92 -6.70
N TYR A 188 -4.51 18.60 -6.87
CA TYR A 188 -5.48 17.66 -7.42
C TYR A 188 -5.89 17.98 -8.88
N ASP A 189 -5.16 18.85 -9.59
CA ASP A 189 -5.36 19.10 -11.01
C ASP A 189 -4.63 18.04 -11.83
N TYR A 190 -5.32 17.45 -12.79
CA TYR A 190 -4.74 16.44 -13.68
C TYR A 190 -3.59 17.00 -14.53
N ARG A 191 -3.68 18.28 -14.91
CA ARG A 191 -2.65 18.92 -15.73
C ARG A 191 -1.29 19.01 -15.03
N ASN A 192 -1.32 18.97 -13.69
CA ASN A 192 -0.13 19.02 -12.83
C ASN A 192 0.14 17.67 -12.15
N MET A 193 -0.61 16.60 -12.50
CA MET A 193 -0.58 15.30 -11.81
C MET A 193 0.78 14.61 -11.85
N THR A 194 1.51 14.78 -12.94
CA THR A 194 2.89 14.33 -13.04
C THR A 194 3.78 14.95 -11.97
N GLU A 195 3.68 16.28 -11.77
CA GLU A 195 4.56 17.00 -10.85
C GLU A 195 4.22 16.68 -9.40
N TRP A 196 2.96 16.89 -8.98
CA TRP A 196 2.60 16.63 -7.59
C TRP A 196 2.66 15.13 -7.24
N GLY A 197 2.44 14.24 -8.21
CA GLY A 197 2.59 12.80 -8.03
C GLY A 197 4.01 12.39 -7.64
N ARG A 198 5.03 13.01 -8.25
CA ARG A 198 6.45 12.77 -7.94
C ARG A 198 6.89 13.36 -6.60
N ARG A 199 6.10 14.26 -6.02
CA ARG A 199 6.36 14.92 -4.71
C ARG A 199 5.77 14.15 -3.52
N ARG A 200 5.07 13.04 -3.77
CA ARG A 200 4.54 12.15 -2.75
C ARG A 200 5.65 11.56 -1.87
N TYR A 201 5.34 11.30 -0.60
CA TYR A 201 6.30 10.65 0.32
C TYR A 201 6.56 9.18 0.00
N ILE A 202 5.74 8.57 -0.86
CA ILE A 202 6.01 7.32 -1.57
C ILE A 202 5.89 7.62 -3.06
N THR A 203 6.99 7.47 -3.79
CA THR A 203 7.03 7.78 -5.23
C THR A 203 6.18 6.76 -6.01
N PRO A 204 5.29 7.19 -6.93
CA PRO A 204 4.62 6.27 -7.86
C PRO A 204 5.62 5.57 -8.77
N GLY A 205 5.29 4.37 -9.24
CA GLY A 205 6.15 3.62 -10.15
C GLY A 205 5.46 2.44 -10.83
N VAL A 206 5.86 2.17 -12.07
CA VAL A 206 5.64 0.90 -12.74
C VAL A 206 6.99 0.27 -13.02
N ALA A 207 7.19 -0.97 -12.59
CA ALA A 207 8.38 -1.75 -12.91
C ALA A 207 8.01 -2.93 -13.80
N ILE A 208 8.83 -3.19 -14.82
CA ILE A 208 8.68 -4.33 -15.72
C ILE A 208 10.06 -4.97 -15.86
N ASP A 209 10.13 -6.28 -15.60
CA ASP A 209 11.36 -7.09 -15.62
C ASP A 209 12.51 -6.48 -14.80
N GLY A 210 12.17 -5.86 -13.66
CA GLY A 210 13.15 -5.25 -12.75
C GLY A 210 13.67 -3.88 -13.17
N GLU A 211 13.14 -3.28 -14.25
CA GLU A 211 13.42 -1.91 -14.67
C GLU A 211 12.27 -0.98 -14.21
N LEU A 212 12.59 0.18 -13.63
CA LEU A 212 11.60 1.21 -13.31
C LEU A 212 11.24 1.98 -14.59
N ILE A 213 10.05 1.72 -15.14
CA ILE A 213 9.63 2.20 -16.46
C ILE A 213 9.15 3.64 -16.41
N SER A 214 8.31 3.97 -15.43
CA SER A 214 7.80 5.33 -15.26
C SER A 214 7.47 5.64 -13.81
N THR A 215 7.60 6.91 -13.46
CA THR A 215 7.10 7.53 -12.21
C THR A 215 6.05 8.61 -12.49
N ASP A 216 5.59 8.72 -13.75
CA ASP A 216 4.63 9.71 -14.18
C ASP A 216 3.19 9.19 -14.00
N LEU A 217 2.43 9.78 -13.09
CA LEU A 217 1.06 9.33 -12.84
C LEU A 217 0.13 9.45 -14.06
N VAL A 218 0.36 10.41 -14.96
CA VAL A 218 -0.45 10.55 -16.18
C VAL A 218 -0.15 9.38 -17.12
N GLU A 219 1.13 9.08 -17.32
CA GLU A 219 1.56 7.94 -18.14
C GLU A 219 1.04 6.62 -17.58
N ILE A 220 1.26 6.38 -16.28
CA ILE A 220 0.81 5.17 -15.57
C ILE A 220 -0.71 5.01 -15.69
N ASN A 221 -1.47 6.09 -15.52
CA ASN A 221 -2.93 6.07 -15.71
C ASN A 221 -3.31 5.55 -17.10
N LEU A 222 -2.70 6.10 -18.14
CA LEU A 222 -2.99 5.74 -19.53
C LEU A 222 -2.51 4.33 -19.91
N MET A 223 -1.61 3.71 -19.14
CA MET A 223 -1.18 2.32 -19.32
C MET A 223 -2.22 1.30 -18.83
N ILE A 224 -3.18 1.69 -17.97
CA ILE A 224 -4.10 0.72 -17.35
C ILE A 224 -5.05 0.13 -18.41
N ARG A 225 -5.15 -1.20 -18.44
CA ARG A 225 -6.16 -1.95 -19.21
C ARG A 225 -6.89 -2.90 -18.29
N ILE A 226 -8.22 -2.89 -18.35
CA ILE A 226 -9.05 -3.90 -17.71
C ILE A 226 -9.43 -4.92 -18.77
N LEU A 227 -8.88 -6.11 -18.65
CA LEU A 227 -9.25 -7.24 -19.50
C LEU A 227 -10.25 -8.15 -18.78
N LEU A 228 -10.86 -9.03 -19.56
CA LEU A 228 -11.59 -10.20 -19.11
C LEU A 228 -10.78 -11.44 -19.48
N GLY A 229 -11.45 -12.53 -19.84
CA GLY A 229 -10.89 -13.87 -19.98
C GLY A 229 -11.77 -14.80 -19.18
N SER A 230 -11.35 -15.09 -17.95
CA SER A 230 -12.03 -16.05 -17.09
C SER A 230 -13.00 -15.47 -16.06
N SER A 231 -13.57 -14.29 -16.35
CA SER A 231 -14.45 -13.55 -15.43
C SER A 231 -15.94 -13.66 -15.80
N TYR A 232 -16.82 -13.67 -14.79
CA TYR A 232 -18.29 -13.72 -14.93
C TYR A 232 -18.93 -12.40 -15.41
N PHE A 233 -18.37 -11.80 -16.44
CA PHE A 233 -18.91 -10.61 -17.10
C PHE A 233 -18.98 -10.81 -18.62
N ASP A 234 -19.93 -10.14 -19.25
CA ASP A 234 -19.88 -9.90 -20.69
C ASP A 234 -18.94 -8.71 -20.99
N GLY A 235 -18.37 -8.70 -22.19
CA GLY A 235 -17.53 -7.60 -22.66
C GLY A 235 -18.35 -6.36 -23.00
N TRP A 236 -17.69 -5.19 -22.96
CA TRP A 236 -18.29 -3.88 -23.24
C TRP A 236 -17.85 -3.31 -24.60
N GLU A 237 -17.41 -4.16 -25.53
CA GLU A 237 -16.91 -3.76 -26.86
C GLU A 237 -17.98 -3.06 -27.70
N ASN A 238 -19.26 -3.33 -27.42
CA ASN A 238 -20.39 -2.71 -28.10
C ASN A 238 -20.99 -1.51 -27.33
N GLU A 239 -20.51 -1.23 -26.11
CA GLU A 239 -20.96 -0.09 -25.32
C GLU A 239 -20.27 1.21 -25.77
N PRO A 240 -20.95 2.37 -25.68
CA PRO A 240 -20.32 3.66 -25.97
C PRO A 240 -19.25 4.00 -24.92
N THR A 241 -18.19 4.69 -25.35
CA THR A 241 -17.16 5.22 -24.44
C THR A 241 -17.69 6.43 -23.65
N PHE A 242 -17.14 6.63 -22.46
CA PHE A 242 -17.43 7.82 -21.65
C PHE A 242 -16.41 8.93 -21.88
N VAL A 243 -15.16 8.55 -22.14
CA VAL A 243 -13.97 9.42 -22.16
C VAL A 243 -13.06 8.98 -23.31
N ASP A 244 -12.99 9.77 -24.38
CA ASP A 244 -12.10 9.48 -25.52
C ASP A 244 -10.69 10.08 -25.34
N LYS A 245 -10.61 11.18 -24.58
CA LYS A 245 -9.36 11.88 -24.27
C LYS A 245 -9.33 12.31 -22.81
N ASP A 246 -8.14 12.28 -22.22
CA ASP A 246 -7.91 12.80 -20.88
C ASP A 246 -7.88 14.36 -20.88
N PRO A 247 -7.80 15.02 -19.71
CA PRO A 247 -7.72 16.49 -19.63
C PRO A 247 -6.51 17.13 -20.33
N LEU A 248 -5.48 16.36 -20.68
CA LEU A 248 -4.30 16.81 -21.44
C LEU A 248 -4.44 16.54 -22.95
N GLY A 249 -5.53 15.89 -23.37
CA GLY A 249 -5.81 15.57 -24.77
C GLY A 249 -5.24 14.23 -25.24
N ASN A 250 -4.64 13.44 -24.34
CA ASN A 250 -4.12 12.11 -24.67
C ASN A 250 -5.28 11.14 -24.91
N PRO A 251 -5.15 10.20 -25.87
CA PRO A 251 -6.19 9.22 -26.13
C PRO A 251 -6.38 8.27 -24.94
N VAL A 252 -7.64 7.96 -24.63
CA VAL A 252 -8.01 7.02 -23.56
C VAL A 252 -8.60 5.77 -24.18
N ASP A 253 -8.03 4.61 -23.84
CA ASP A 253 -8.43 3.31 -24.37
C ASP A 253 -9.84 2.89 -23.93
N LYS A 254 -10.54 2.09 -24.74
CA LYS A 254 -11.86 1.54 -24.39
C LYS A 254 -11.81 0.59 -23.18
N ASN A 255 -10.68 -0.08 -22.97
CA ASN A 255 -10.43 -0.95 -21.84
C ASN A 255 -9.88 -0.21 -20.61
N HIS A 256 -9.64 1.11 -20.71
CA HIS A 256 -9.29 1.92 -19.55
C HIS A 256 -10.48 2.02 -18.57
N PRO A 257 -10.26 2.07 -17.23
CA PRO A 257 -11.35 2.13 -16.25
C PRO A 257 -12.37 3.26 -16.47
N TRP A 258 -11.99 4.40 -17.06
CA TRP A 258 -12.97 5.45 -17.42
C TRP A 258 -14.06 4.99 -18.39
N ASN A 259 -13.75 4.03 -19.27
CA ASN A 259 -14.62 3.56 -20.35
C ASN A 259 -15.27 2.20 -20.08
N LYS A 260 -14.87 1.52 -19.00
CA LYS A 260 -15.43 0.23 -18.64
C LYS A 260 -16.91 0.35 -18.28
N VAL A 261 -17.70 -0.59 -18.80
CA VAL A 261 -19.06 -0.90 -18.35
C VAL A 261 -19.06 -2.27 -17.70
N THR A 262 -19.66 -2.39 -16.51
CA THR A 262 -19.73 -3.67 -15.79
C THR A 262 -21.02 -4.39 -16.14
N LEU A 263 -20.93 -5.46 -16.93
CA LEU A 263 -22.07 -6.27 -17.37
C LEU A 263 -22.01 -7.66 -16.72
N PRO A 264 -22.57 -7.85 -15.50
CA PRO A 264 -22.45 -9.10 -14.77
C PRO A 264 -23.25 -10.22 -15.44
N ARG A 265 -22.63 -11.39 -15.57
CA ARG A 265 -23.24 -12.60 -16.11
C ARG A 265 -23.01 -13.79 -15.18
N PRO A 266 -23.91 -14.02 -14.21
CA PRO A 266 -23.83 -15.19 -13.35
C PRO A 266 -23.86 -16.49 -14.17
N GLN A 267 -22.92 -17.38 -13.90
CA GLN A 267 -22.79 -18.65 -14.61
C GLN A 267 -22.16 -19.73 -13.73
N LYS A 268 -22.24 -20.99 -14.18
CA LYS A 268 -21.57 -22.11 -13.51
C LYS A 268 -20.05 -21.92 -13.61
N ARG A 269 -19.34 -22.19 -12.51
CA ARG A 269 -17.87 -22.18 -12.48
C ARG A 269 -17.30 -23.28 -13.38
N ASP A 270 -16.40 -22.88 -14.28
CA ASP A 270 -15.61 -23.77 -15.13
C ASP A 270 -14.16 -23.28 -15.18
N PHE A 271 -13.23 -24.08 -14.63
CA PHE A 271 -11.81 -23.74 -14.58
C PHE A 271 -11.11 -23.79 -15.95
N THR A 272 -11.78 -24.30 -16.97
CA THR A 272 -11.29 -24.27 -18.36
C THR A 272 -11.80 -23.06 -19.15
N ASP A 273 -12.72 -22.28 -18.57
CA ASP A 273 -13.30 -21.07 -19.17
C ASP A 273 -13.39 -19.97 -18.09
N LYS A 274 -14.60 -19.65 -17.60
CA LYS A 274 -14.82 -18.61 -16.59
C LYS A 274 -15.05 -19.22 -15.22
N TYR A 275 -14.29 -18.74 -14.23
CA TYR A 275 -14.29 -19.29 -12.89
C TYR A 275 -14.29 -18.28 -11.74
N THR A 276 -14.30 -16.98 -12.02
CA THR A 276 -14.23 -15.95 -10.96
C THR A 276 -15.02 -14.67 -11.27
N TRP A 277 -15.33 -13.91 -10.23
CA TRP A 277 -15.85 -12.53 -10.33
C TRP A 277 -14.75 -11.48 -10.43
N VAL A 278 -13.48 -11.87 -10.30
CA VAL A 278 -12.35 -10.95 -10.45
C VAL A 278 -12.08 -10.74 -11.94
N VAL A 279 -11.87 -9.49 -12.36
CA VAL A 279 -11.44 -9.12 -13.72
C VAL A 279 -9.92 -9.21 -13.84
N SER A 280 -9.35 -8.92 -15.01
CA SER A 280 -7.90 -9.02 -15.25
C SER A 280 -7.28 -7.66 -15.57
N PRO A 281 -6.99 -6.80 -14.57
CA PRO A 281 -6.20 -5.59 -14.78
C PRO A 281 -4.79 -5.94 -15.26
N ARG A 282 -4.30 -5.18 -16.24
CA ARG A 282 -2.95 -5.29 -16.81
C ARG A 282 -2.38 -3.90 -17.05
N ILE A 283 -1.06 -3.83 -17.11
CA ILE A 283 -0.33 -2.66 -17.61
C ILE A 283 -0.02 -2.90 -19.08
N TYR A 284 -0.45 -1.99 -19.95
CA TYR A 284 -0.06 -2.02 -21.35
C TYR A 284 1.32 -1.38 -21.53
N ASP A 285 2.30 -2.17 -21.97
CA ASP A 285 3.64 -1.71 -22.29
C ASP A 285 3.75 -1.41 -23.79
N GLN A 286 3.80 -0.13 -24.14
CA GLN A 286 3.93 0.32 -25.52
C GLN A 286 5.26 -0.09 -26.17
N ARG A 287 6.31 -0.34 -25.39
CA ARG A 287 7.64 -0.71 -25.91
C ARG A 287 7.62 -2.08 -26.57
N THR A 288 6.77 -2.97 -26.07
CA THR A 288 6.65 -4.37 -26.50
C THR A 288 5.29 -4.71 -27.09
N ASP A 289 4.31 -3.80 -27.05
CA ASP A 289 2.92 -4.04 -27.45
C ASP A 289 2.29 -5.23 -26.71
N THR A 290 2.50 -5.26 -25.38
CA THR A 290 2.03 -6.35 -24.52
C THR A 290 1.25 -5.88 -23.30
N HIS A 291 0.40 -6.77 -22.79
CA HIS A 291 -0.32 -6.59 -21.53
C HIS A 291 0.43 -7.32 -20.41
N VAL A 292 1.17 -6.56 -19.60
CA VAL A 292 2.00 -7.09 -18.52
C VAL A 292 1.15 -7.32 -17.27
N CYS A 293 1.30 -8.52 -16.69
CA CYS A 293 0.67 -8.91 -15.44
C CYS A 293 1.53 -8.48 -14.24
N CYS A 294 1.36 -7.22 -13.85
CA CYS A 294 1.99 -6.66 -12.65
C CYS A 294 1.24 -7.04 -11.37
N ASP A 295 1.97 -7.11 -10.26
CA ASP A 295 1.42 -7.21 -8.91
C ASP A 295 1.80 -6.02 -8.04
N THR A 296 1.24 -5.97 -6.85
CA THR A 296 1.52 -4.90 -5.89
C THR A 296 2.64 -5.26 -4.91
N GLY A 297 3.22 -6.46 -5.03
CA GLY A 297 4.09 -7.04 -4.01
C GLY A 297 3.44 -7.11 -2.62
N GLY A 298 2.10 -7.23 -2.58
CA GLY A 298 1.32 -7.14 -1.35
C GLY A 298 1.26 -5.74 -0.73
N GLY A 299 1.63 -4.71 -1.49
CA GLY A 299 1.65 -3.28 -1.16
C GLY A 299 3.06 -2.78 -0.80
N PRO A 300 3.59 -3.14 0.38
CA PRO A 300 4.88 -2.65 0.87
C PRO A 300 6.06 -2.87 -0.06
N PHE A 301 6.13 -4.03 -0.72
CA PHE A 301 7.26 -4.35 -1.60
C PHE A 301 7.28 -3.44 -2.83
N ALA A 302 6.16 -3.27 -3.54
CA ALA A 302 6.11 -2.38 -4.70
C ALA A 302 6.38 -0.92 -4.34
N ARG A 303 5.81 -0.45 -3.22
CA ARG A 303 6.02 0.92 -2.71
C ARG A 303 7.50 1.19 -2.45
N GLN A 304 8.15 0.31 -1.68
CA GLN A 304 9.55 0.50 -1.31
C GLN A 304 10.48 0.30 -2.50
N TRP A 305 10.23 -0.71 -3.34
CA TRP A 305 11.03 -0.96 -4.54
C TRP A 305 11.01 0.25 -5.49
N CYS A 306 9.83 0.74 -5.84
CA CYS A 306 9.69 1.88 -6.74
C CYS A 306 10.29 3.16 -6.14
N THR A 307 10.03 3.41 -4.85
CA THR A 307 10.56 4.61 -4.18
C THR A 307 12.08 4.57 -4.09
N ALA A 308 12.66 3.43 -3.70
CA ALA A 308 14.10 3.24 -3.62
C ALA A 308 14.75 3.46 -4.98
N LYS A 309 14.23 2.83 -6.03
CA LYS A 309 14.76 2.91 -7.40
C LYS A 309 14.60 4.28 -8.04
N ALA A 310 13.53 5.00 -7.73
CA ALA A 310 13.33 6.36 -8.21
C ALA A 310 14.37 7.34 -7.62
N GLY A 311 14.79 7.14 -6.36
CA GLY A 311 15.79 7.99 -5.71
C GLY A 311 15.34 9.44 -5.48
N ILE A 312 14.03 9.69 -5.46
CA ILE A 312 13.44 11.04 -5.37
C ILE A 312 13.16 11.45 -3.91
N VAL A 313 12.69 10.51 -3.08
CA VAL A 313 12.22 10.81 -1.73
C VAL A 313 13.37 11.13 -0.78
N ASP A 314 13.31 12.31 -0.17
CA ASP A 314 14.11 12.71 0.99
C ASP A 314 13.29 13.73 1.82
N PHE A 315 12.84 13.33 3.01
CA PHE A 315 12.15 14.23 3.95
C PHE A 315 12.79 14.22 5.35
N GLY A 316 14.09 13.92 5.40
CA GLY A 316 14.89 13.90 6.64
C GLY A 316 14.78 12.58 7.41
N TYR A 317 13.58 12.03 7.59
CA TYR A 317 13.41 10.73 8.27
C TYR A 317 13.63 9.53 7.36
N VAL A 318 13.29 9.66 6.08
CA VAL A 318 13.46 8.61 5.07
C VAL A 318 14.13 9.19 3.84
N LYS A 319 15.10 8.44 3.31
CA LYS A 319 15.85 8.78 2.11
C LYS A 319 15.95 7.60 1.16
N ALA A 320 15.57 7.80 -0.09
CA ALA A 320 15.80 6.87 -1.19
C ALA A 320 17.20 7.05 -1.77
N THR A 321 17.96 5.95 -1.90
CA THR A 321 19.37 5.98 -2.32
C THR A 321 19.59 5.54 -3.77
N GLY A 322 18.52 5.17 -4.50
CA GLY A 322 18.59 4.47 -5.78
C GLY A 322 18.65 2.94 -5.66
N HIS A 323 18.96 2.41 -4.47
CA HIS A 323 19.10 0.97 -4.22
C HIS A 323 18.64 0.50 -2.83
N SER A 324 18.24 1.43 -1.97
CA SER A 324 17.70 1.19 -0.62
C SER A 324 16.84 2.35 -0.15
N LEU A 325 16.17 2.17 0.99
CA LEU A 325 15.54 3.21 1.78
C LEU A 325 16.19 3.27 3.15
N GLN A 326 16.86 4.39 3.45
CA GLN A 326 17.43 4.67 4.76
C GLN A 326 16.38 5.35 5.63
N MET A 327 16.24 4.89 6.87
CA MET A 327 15.21 5.32 7.81
C MET A 327 15.83 5.65 9.18
N VAL A 328 15.59 6.85 9.69
CA VAL A 328 16.10 7.30 10.99
C VAL A 328 14.94 7.41 11.98
N LEU A 329 14.79 6.40 12.84
CA LEU A 329 13.71 6.32 13.81
C LEU A 329 14.12 7.08 15.08
N PRO A 330 13.33 8.08 15.52
CA PRO A 330 13.72 8.94 16.64
C PRO A 330 13.78 8.17 17.95
N ARG A 331 14.44 8.72 18.97
CA ARG A 331 14.33 8.20 20.35
C ARG A 331 12.86 8.06 20.76
N SER A 332 12.51 6.90 21.31
CA SER A 332 11.17 6.57 21.80
C SER A 332 11.22 6.31 23.33
N PRO A 333 10.09 6.08 24.02
CA PRO A 333 10.07 5.99 25.48
C PRO A 333 11.06 4.97 26.05
N ASN A 334 11.20 3.80 25.39
CA ASN A 334 11.99 2.70 25.90
C ASN A 334 13.26 2.41 25.07
N MET A 335 13.46 3.10 23.95
CA MET A 335 14.55 2.79 23.02
C MET A 335 15.27 4.05 22.49
N PRO A 336 16.60 3.99 22.30
CA PRO A 336 17.35 5.08 21.69
C PRO A 336 16.95 5.28 20.23
N GLU A 337 17.48 6.34 19.61
CA GLU A 337 17.43 6.49 18.16
C GLU A 337 18.01 5.24 17.46
N MET A 338 17.44 4.88 16.32
CA MET A 338 17.81 3.68 15.57
C MET A 338 17.75 3.96 14.07
N GLU A 339 18.74 3.49 13.34
CA GLU A 339 18.73 3.48 11.88
C GLU A 339 18.30 2.12 11.36
N LEU A 340 17.42 2.13 10.36
CA LEU A 340 17.02 0.95 9.60
C LEU A 340 17.28 1.21 8.11
N GLU A 341 17.64 0.18 7.37
CA GLU A 341 17.81 0.29 5.92
C GLU A 341 17.12 -0.88 5.22
N TRP A 342 16.04 -0.59 4.48
CA TRP A 342 15.45 -1.58 3.58
C TRP A 342 16.23 -1.58 2.27
N LYS A 343 16.88 -2.70 1.94
CA LYS A 343 17.63 -2.86 0.69
C LYS A 343 16.74 -3.48 -0.37
N VAL A 344 16.85 -3.04 -1.61
CA VAL A 344 16.11 -3.66 -2.71
C VAL A 344 16.58 -5.12 -2.85
N PRO A 345 15.70 -6.11 -2.65
CA PRO A 345 16.08 -7.51 -2.75
C PRO A 345 16.27 -7.93 -4.21
N GLU A 346 17.06 -8.99 -4.41
CA GLU A 346 17.31 -9.56 -5.74
C GLU A 346 16.06 -10.22 -6.34
N LYS A 347 15.23 -10.84 -5.50
CA LYS A 347 14.05 -11.62 -5.90
C LYS A 347 12.76 -11.01 -5.37
N SER A 348 11.70 -11.09 -6.17
CA SER A 348 10.33 -10.83 -5.72
C SER A 348 9.66 -12.15 -5.32
N ASN A 349 9.82 -12.55 -4.06
CA ASN A 349 9.28 -13.80 -3.51
C ASN A 349 8.39 -13.53 -2.28
N ALA A 350 7.87 -14.58 -1.65
CA ALA A 350 6.99 -14.45 -0.49
C ALA A 350 7.67 -13.78 0.72
N ILE A 351 8.86 -14.27 1.11
CA ILE A 351 9.60 -13.76 2.25
C ILE A 351 9.93 -12.27 2.10
N GLU A 352 10.39 -11.83 0.93
CA GLU A 352 10.75 -10.45 0.72
C GLU A 352 9.53 -9.51 0.68
N ARG A 353 8.34 -10.02 0.31
CA ARG A 353 7.09 -9.26 0.45
C ARG A 353 6.68 -9.08 1.93
N ASP A 354 6.92 -10.09 2.77
CA ASP A 354 6.63 -10.02 4.20
C ASP A 354 7.66 -9.18 4.96
N ARG A 355 8.95 -9.33 4.64
CA ARG A 355 10.04 -8.44 5.10
C ARG A 355 9.73 -6.99 4.75
N ALA A 356 9.37 -6.72 3.49
CA ALA A 356 8.97 -5.39 3.07
C ALA A 356 7.80 -4.84 3.91
N ARG A 357 6.82 -5.67 4.30
CA ARG A 357 5.70 -5.22 5.14
C ARG A 357 6.14 -4.80 6.54
N THR A 358 7.08 -5.51 7.15
CA THR A 358 7.63 -5.10 8.45
C THR A 358 8.41 -3.79 8.35
N TYR A 359 9.25 -3.61 7.32
CA TYR A 359 9.95 -2.34 7.12
C TYR A 359 8.99 -1.18 6.81
N HIS A 360 7.88 -1.45 6.11
CA HIS A 360 6.90 -0.42 5.81
C HIS A 360 6.15 0.07 7.05
N GLN A 361 6.03 -0.73 8.11
CA GLN A 361 5.53 -0.24 9.40
C GLN A 361 6.36 0.93 9.93
N ALA A 362 7.69 0.84 9.82
CA ALA A 362 8.60 1.92 10.22
C ALA A 362 8.48 3.13 9.30
N TYR A 363 8.43 2.87 7.98
CA TYR A 363 8.26 3.92 6.98
C TYR A 363 6.95 4.72 7.20
N ALA A 364 5.82 4.05 7.36
CA ALA A 364 4.53 4.70 7.63
C ALA A 364 4.55 5.50 8.95
N ALA A 365 5.20 4.99 10.00
CA ALA A 365 5.38 5.73 11.26
C ALA A 365 6.22 7.00 11.10
N LEU A 366 7.25 6.98 10.27
CA LEU A 366 8.09 8.15 9.96
C LEU A 366 7.35 9.20 9.13
N ILE A 367 6.54 8.75 8.15
CA ILE A 367 5.65 9.65 7.40
C ILE A 367 4.62 10.28 8.35
N ALA A 368 4.05 9.49 9.26
CA ALA A 368 3.12 9.99 10.28
C ALA A 368 3.77 11.08 11.15
N LEU A 369 5.01 10.85 11.61
CA LEU A 369 5.74 11.82 12.41
C LEU A 369 5.99 13.12 11.64
N HIS A 370 6.47 13.03 10.40
CA HIS A 370 6.71 14.18 9.53
C HIS A 370 5.44 15.01 9.32
N ASN A 371 4.32 14.35 9.00
CA ASN A 371 3.04 15.03 8.79
C ASN A 371 2.46 15.61 10.09
N LEU A 372 2.70 14.95 11.23
CA LEU A 372 2.25 15.42 12.54
C LEU A 372 2.96 16.71 12.95
N GLU A 373 4.27 16.79 12.73
CA GLU A 373 5.03 18.02 12.99
C GLU A 373 4.51 19.19 12.15
N ARG A 374 4.18 18.94 10.89
CA ARG A 374 3.57 19.95 10.00
C ARG A 374 2.17 20.34 10.50
N ALA A 375 1.34 19.38 10.90
CA ALA A 375 0.01 19.67 11.43
C ALA A 375 0.07 20.50 12.72
N MET A 376 1.01 20.18 13.63
CA MET A 376 1.25 20.98 14.83
C MET A 376 1.66 22.42 14.49
N LYS A 377 2.50 22.64 13.48
CA LYS A 377 2.89 23.99 13.02
C LYS A 377 1.69 24.78 12.47
N GLU A 378 0.82 24.15 11.69
CA GLU A 378 -0.42 24.78 11.20
C GLU A 378 -1.33 25.21 12.37
N VAL A 379 -1.56 24.30 13.32
CA VAL A 379 -2.38 24.57 14.51
C VAL A 379 -1.78 25.68 15.38
N GLN A 380 -0.48 25.65 15.65
CA GLN A 380 0.21 26.68 16.45
C GLN A 380 0.18 28.06 15.79
N ALA A 381 0.20 28.10 14.46
CA ALA A 381 0.08 29.34 13.71
C ALA A 381 -1.38 29.82 13.54
N GLY A 382 -2.36 29.13 14.12
CA GLY A 382 -3.78 29.46 14.04
C GLY A 382 -4.44 29.11 12.70
N ARG A 383 -3.75 28.37 11.82
CA ARG A 383 -4.28 27.91 10.52
C ARG A 383 -5.04 26.59 10.68
N THR A 384 -6.16 26.65 11.40
CA THR A 384 -6.94 25.46 11.79
C THR A 384 -8.05 25.07 10.80
N LYS A 385 -8.21 25.82 9.70
CA LYS A 385 -9.17 25.47 8.65
C LYS A 385 -8.70 24.20 7.94
N SER A 386 -9.53 23.16 7.93
CA SER A 386 -9.22 21.83 7.38
C SER A 386 -10.12 21.40 6.22
N TRP A 387 -11.11 22.22 5.84
CA TRP A 387 -12.03 21.96 4.72
C TRP A 387 -12.32 23.19 3.86
N ASN A 388 -12.45 22.99 2.55
CA ASN A 388 -12.84 24.01 1.56
C ASN A 388 -14.17 23.68 0.88
N LYS A 389 -14.99 24.72 0.69
CA LYS A 389 -16.25 24.63 -0.03
C LYS A 389 -16.01 24.36 -1.51
N PHE A 390 -16.87 23.54 -2.10
CA PHE A 390 -16.87 23.19 -3.52
C PHE A 390 -18.28 23.27 -4.10
N LYS A 391 -18.37 23.13 -5.43
CA LYS A 391 -19.62 22.88 -6.16
C LYS A 391 -19.44 21.63 -6.99
N VAL A 392 -20.48 20.80 -7.06
CA VAL A 392 -20.48 19.65 -7.97
C VAL A 392 -20.69 20.19 -9.40
N PRO A 393 -19.82 19.85 -10.36
CA PRO A 393 -19.96 20.28 -11.74
C PRO A 393 -21.08 19.50 -12.45
N GLU A 394 -21.67 20.10 -13.50
CA GLU A 394 -22.61 19.40 -14.37
C GLU A 394 -21.94 18.27 -15.16
N SER A 395 -20.69 18.46 -15.58
CA SER A 395 -19.89 17.41 -16.21
C SER A 395 -18.43 17.51 -15.80
N ALA A 396 -17.81 16.36 -15.54
CA ALA A 396 -16.39 16.25 -15.24
C ALA A 396 -15.89 14.81 -15.48
N VAL A 397 -14.60 14.68 -15.76
CA VAL A 397 -13.87 13.42 -15.71
C VAL A 397 -12.84 13.56 -14.60
N SER A 398 -12.60 12.50 -13.83
CA SER A 398 -11.57 12.51 -12.79
C SER A 398 -11.01 11.14 -12.49
N CYS A 399 -9.79 11.14 -11.96
CA CYS A 399 -9.16 10.00 -11.34
C CYS A 399 -8.64 10.40 -9.96
N GLY A 400 -8.64 9.47 -9.01
CA GLY A 400 -7.91 9.58 -7.76
C GLY A 400 -6.93 8.42 -7.67
N PHE A 401 -5.65 8.72 -7.51
CA PHE A 401 -4.58 7.73 -7.36
C PHE A 401 -4.12 7.71 -5.91
N HIS A 402 -4.03 6.52 -5.33
CA HIS A 402 -3.58 6.28 -3.96
C HIS A 402 -2.94 4.90 -3.86
N GLU A 403 -2.28 4.63 -2.75
CA GLU A 403 -1.94 3.28 -2.33
C GLU A 403 -2.83 2.88 -1.16
N ALA A 404 -3.55 1.78 -1.27
CA ALA A 404 -4.12 1.12 -0.10
C ALA A 404 -3.02 0.36 0.66
N ALA A 405 -3.32 -0.16 1.86
CA ALA A 405 -2.38 -1.00 2.61
C ALA A 405 -1.79 -2.15 1.75
N ARG A 406 -2.57 -2.67 0.80
CA ARG A 406 -2.18 -3.82 -0.04
C ARG A 406 -1.66 -3.43 -1.42
N GLY A 407 -1.50 -2.15 -1.76
CA GLY A 407 -1.07 -1.72 -3.09
C GLY A 407 -1.95 -0.68 -3.75
N VAL A 408 -1.74 -0.51 -5.05
CA VAL A 408 -2.48 0.37 -5.97
C VAL A 408 -3.98 0.48 -5.71
N LEU A 409 -4.49 1.70 -5.50
CA LEU A 409 -5.91 2.06 -5.46
C LEU A 409 -6.25 3.28 -6.35
N SER A 410 -7.09 3.08 -7.37
CA SER A 410 -7.44 4.12 -8.33
C SER A 410 -8.94 4.18 -8.46
N HIS A 411 -9.48 5.37 -8.35
CA HIS A 411 -10.91 5.62 -8.52
C HIS A 411 -11.10 6.49 -9.75
N HIS A 412 -11.71 5.95 -10.80
CA HIS A 412 -12.01 6.66 -12.03
C HIS A 412 -13.50 7.01 -12.05
N MET A 413 -13.82 8.30 -12.16
CA MET A 413 -15.18 8.80 -12.08
C MET A 413 -15.50 9.75 -13.23
N VAL A 414 -16.70 9.61 -13.80
CA VAL A 414 -17.29 10.51 -14.79
C VAL A 414 -18.60 11.06 -14.24
N ILE A 415 -18.80 12.37 -14.38
CA ILE A 415 -20.01 13.09 -14.01
C ILE A 415 -20.71 13.59 -15.27
N ARG A 416 -22.02 13.39 -15.36
CA ARG A 416 -22.92 13.98 -16.36
C ARG A 416 -24.21 14.43 -15.66
N GLU A 417 -24.71 15.61 -15.98
CA GLU A 417 -25.90 16.23 -15.37
C GLU A 417 -25.85 16.23 -13.84
N GLY A 418 -24.67 16.52 -13.27
CA GLY A 418 -24.44 16.56 -11.83
C GLY A 418 -24.54 15.19 -11.13
N LYS A 419 -24.58 14.09 -11.88
CA LYS A 419 -24.68 12.71 -11.37
C LYS A 419 -23.48 11.88 -11.81
N ILE A 420 -23.16 10.85 -11.04
CA ILE A 420 -22.16 9.84 -11.44
C ILE A 420 -22.70 9.09 -12.66
N ALA A 421 -22.01 9.24 -13.79
CA ALA A 421 -22.30 8.53 -15.04
C ALA A 421 -21.48 7.25 -15.17
N ASN A 422 -20.25 7.23 -14.65
CA ASN A 422 -19.43 6.03 -14.52
C ASN A 422 -18.54 6.15 -13.27
N TYR A 423 -18.32 5.04 -12.57
CA TYR A 423 -17.41 4.97 -11.43
C TYR A 423 -16.78 3.58 -11.34
N GLN A 424 -15.46 3.51 -11.47
CA GLN A 424 -14.71 2.26 -11.49
C GLN A 424 -13.53 2.35 -10.51
N PRO A 425 -13.66 1.78 -9.30
CA PRO A 425 -12.55 1.65 -8.39
C PRO A 425 -11.77 0.37 -8.69
N TYR A 426 -10.46 0.48 -8.78
CA TYR A 426 -9.53 -0.64 -8.94
C TYR A 426 -8.59 -0.73 -7.74
N PRO A 427 -8.99 -1.44 -6.67
CA PRO A 427 -8.12 -1.77 -5.55
C PRO A 427 -7.01 -2.75 -5.94
N PRO A 428 -6.07 -3.08 -5.02
CA PRO A 428 -4.93 -3.93 -5.34
C PRO A 428 -5.32 -5.41 -5.56
N THR A 429 -6.33 -5.92 -4.85
CA THR A 429 -6.74 -7.32 -4.96
C THR A 429 -7.18 -7.72 -6.37
N PRO A 430 -7.93 -6.91 -7.14
CA PRO A 430 -8.16 -7.16 -8.56
C PRO A 430 -6.89 -7.40 -9.40
N TRP A 431 -5.78 -6.71 -9.09
CA TRP A 431 -4.50 -6.97 -9.77
C TRP A 431 -3.95 -8.33 -9.35
N ASN A 432 -3.79 -8.53 -8.04
CA ASN A 432 -3.11 -9.71 -7.48
C ASN A 432 -3.90 -11.02 -7.66
N ALA A 433 -5.23 -10.96 -7.55
CA ALA A 433 -6.14 -12.09 -7.64
C ALA A 433 -6.80 -12.21 -9.03
N SER A 434 -6.29 -11.48 -10.03
CA SER A 434 -6.79 -11.61 -11.39
C SER A 434 -6.66 -13.06 -11.88
N PRO A 435 -7.62 -13.55 -12.68
CA PRO A 435 -7.46 -14.85 -13.33
C PRO A 435 -6.60 -14.71 -14.60
N ARG A 436 -6.52 -15.81 -15.36
CA ARG A 436 -6.09 -15.77 -16.76
C ARG A 436 -6.91 -14.76 -17.56
N ASP A 437 -6.21 -13.90 -18.28
CA ASP A 437 -6.83 -12.92 -19.17
C ASP A 437 -7.20 -13.52 -20.54
N SER A 438 -7.75 -12.71 -21.43
CA SER A 438 -8.11 -13.09 -22.81
C SER A 438 -6.90 -13.54 -23.67
N PHE A 439 -5.67 -13.29 -23.24
CA PHE A 439 -4.45 -13.76 -23.89
C PHE A 439 -3.87 -15.03 -23.22
N GLY A 440 -4.52 -15.53 -22.17
CA GLY A 440 -4.09 -16.71 -21.42
C GLY A 440 -3.04 -16.45 -20.36
N THR A 441 -2.64 -15.19 -20.13
CA THR A 441 -1.63 -14.84 -19.12
C THR A 441 -2.24 -14.95 -17.71
N PRO A 442 -1.70 -15.82 -16.83
CA PRO A 442 -2.21 -15.97 -15.47
C PRO A 442 -2.03 -14.69 -14.66
N GLY A 443 -2.89 -14.50 -13.66
CA GLY A 443 -2.70 -13.41 -12.69
C GLY A 443 -1.67 -13.75 -11.61
N PRO A 444 -1.30 -12.78 -10.76
CA PRO A 444 -0.18 -12.93 -9.83
C PRO A 444 -0.30 -14.08 -8.84
N TYR A 445 -1.48 -14.33 -8.27
CA TYR A 445 -1.66 -15.47 -7.36
C TYR A 445 -1.54 -16.81 -8.06
N GLU A 446 -2.03 -16.94 -9.29
CA GLU A 446 -1.89 -18.18 -10.05
C GLU A 446 -0.43 -18.40 -10.45
N ASP A 447 0.22 -17.36 -10.94
CA ASP A 447 1.61 -17.37 -11.39
C ASP A 447 2.61 -17.64 -10.25
N ALA A 448 2.40 -17.05 -9.06
CA ALA A 448 3.27 -17.28 -7.89
C ALA A 448 3.14 -18.68 -7.27
N VAL A 449 2.01 -19.36 -7.49
CA VAL A 449 1.73 -20.70 -6.93
C VAL A 449 2.19 -21.82 -7.87
N GLN A 450 2.26 -21.54 -9.18
CA GLN A 450 2.77 -22.46 -10.20
C GLN A 450 4.28 -22.63 -10.11
#